data_AF-A0AAU3NXF0-F1
#
_entry.id   AF-A0AAU3NXF0-F1
#
_cell.length_a   1.000
_cell.length_b   1.000
_cell.length_c   1.000
_cell.angle_alpha   90.00
_cell.angle_beta   90.00
_cell.angle_gamma   90.00
#
_symmetry.space_group_name_H-M   'P 1'
#
loop_
_entity.id
_entity.type
_entity.pdbx_description
1 polymer ?
#
loop_
_entity_poly.entity_id
_entity_poly.type
_entity_poly.pdbx_seq_one_letter_code
_entity_poly.pdbx_strand_id
1 'polypeptide(L)'
;MPGGRLTQRERQQIALGLADGLAYAEIARNLERPTSTITREVMRNGGPTAYRADLAHRATEQRARRKQATPRDADTPAQAYGRDAQAVLAYEETFTTVLIQSGTPKMMARVMSCLTLTDTGSLTAAELVQRLQVSPASISKAVAFLESQGMVRRERDERRRERYVVDNDIMYQSMMASARSTAHMVDIARQGVGVLGSGTPAATRLENIARFLDFVSESIARAAEQARDILHTQPEPPKDSTT
;
A
#
# COMPACT_ATOMS: atom_id res chain seq x y z
N MET A 1 19.08 -18.59 33.00
CA MET A 1 18.05 -18.98 32.00
C MET A 1 17.62 -17.73 31.25
N PRO A 2 18.06 -17.43 30.02
CA PRO A 2 17.56 -16.26 29.31
C PRO A 2 16.16 -16.59 28.75
N GLY A 3 15.14 -16.46 29.61
CA GLY A 3 13.73 -16.72 29.31
C GLY A 3 12.97 -15.51 28.75
N GLY A 4 13.67 -14.57 28.11
CA GLY A 4 13.08 -13.39 27.48
C GLY A 4 12.50 -13.68 26.09
N ARG A 5 11.56 -12.85 25.64
CA ARG A 5 11.04 -12.85 24.25
C ARG A 5 12.22 -12.73 23.29
N LEU A 6 12.15 -13.41 22.14
CA LEU A 6 13.10 -13.19 21.05
C LEU A 6 13.07 -11.71 20.65
N THR A 7 14.24 -11.15 20.37
CA THR A 7 14.45 -9.79 19.84
C THR A 7 14.25 -9.78 18.32
N GLN A 8 14.23 -8.60 17.70
CA GLN A 8 14.18 -8.51 16.23
C GLN A 8 15.46 -9.11 15.59
N ARG A 9 16.62 -8.84 16.18
CA ARG A 9 17.92 -9.36 15.72
C ARG A 9 17.98 -10.89 15.75
N GLU A 10 17.54 -11.50 16.86
CA GLU A 10 17.49 -12.96 16.95
C GLU A 10 16.55 -13.56 15.88
N ARG A 11 15.41 -12.91 15.59
CA ARG A 11 14.51 -13.36 14.51
C ARG A 11 15.13 -13.25 13.12
N GLN A 12 15.94 -12.21 12.86
CA GLN A 12 16.67 -12.08 11.60
C GLN A 12 17.68 -13.22 11.43
N GLN A 13 18.38 -13.60 12.50
CA GLN A 13 19.29 -14.74 12.50
C GLN A 13 18.58 -16.08 12.32
N ILE A 14 17.36 -16.24 12.86
CA ILE A 14 16.51 -17.42 12.55
C ILE A 14 16.18 -17.46 11.06
N ALA A 15 15.75 -16.33 10.47
CA ALA A 15 15.41 -16.28 9.05
C ALA A 15 16.61 -16.60 8.13
N LEU A 16 17.80 -16.10 8.46
CA LEU A 16 19.03 -16.43 7.75
C LEU A 16 19.36 -17.93 7.86
N GLY A 17 19.34 -18.48 9.07
CA GLY A 17 19.62 -19.91 9.27
C GLY A 17 18.64 -20.83 8.55
N LEU A 18 17.36 -20.43 8.42
CA LEU A 18 16.39 -21.17 7.61
C LEU A 18 16.66 -21.07 6.11
N ALA A 19 17.08 -19.90 5.62
CA ALA A 19 17.45 -19.71 4.22
C ALA A 19 18.70 -20.53 3.84
N ASP A 20 19.64 -20.68 4.78
CA ASP A 20 20.84 -21.50 4.64
C ASP A 20 20.57 -23.01 4.87
N GLY A 21 19.32 -23.40 5.12
CA GLY A 21 18.93 -24.80 5.30
C GLY A 21 19.36 -25.43 6.63
N LEU A 22 19.74 -24.62 7.63
CA LEU A 22 20.18 -25.12 8.93
C LEU A 22 19.02 -25.76 9.72
N ALA A 23 19.34 -26.81 10.47
CA ALA A 23 18.40 -27.44 11.38
C ALA A 23 18.06 -26.51 12.56
N TYR A 24 16.83 -26.60 13.10
CA TYR A 24 16.39 -25.73 14.20
C TYR A 24 17.28 -25.82 15.45
N ALA A 25 17.85 -27.00 15.73
CA ALA A 25 18.77 -27.20 16.84
C ALA A 25 20.09 -26.45 16.67
N GLU A 26 20.54 -26.24 15.43
CA GLU A 26 21.75 -25.49 15.11
C GLU A 26 21.52 -23.99 15.22
N ILE A 27 20.41 -23.49 14.68
CA ILE A 27 19.96 -22.10 14.86
C ILE A 27 19.82 -21.78 16.37
N ALA A 28 19.26 -22.71 17.14
CA ALA A 28 19.08 -22.57 18.58
C ALA A 28 20.42 -22.47 19.34
N ARG A 29 21.40 -23.32 19.00
CA ARG A 29 22.77 -23.25 19.55
C ARG A 29 23.42 -21.90 19.27
N ASN A 30 23.34 -21.40 18.03
CA ASN A 30 23.95 -20.13 17.62
C ASN A 30 23.34 -18.90 18.31
N LEU A 31 22.09 -19.01 18.76
CA LEU A 31 21.38 -17.94 19.48
C LEU A 31 21.40 -18.14 21.00
N GLU A 32 22.05 -19.20 21.50
CA GLU A 32 22.01 -19.61 22.91
C GLU A 32 20.57 -19.71 23.46
N ARG A 33 19.63 -20.20 22.63
CA ARG A 33 18.22 -20.39 22.98
C ARG A 33 17.84 -21.87 22.96
N PRO A 34 16.80 -22.29 23.71
CA PRO A 34 16.26 -23.63 23.58
C PRO A 34 15.69 -23.89 22.17
N THR A 35 15.92 -25.08 21.61
CA THR A 35 15.38 -25.50 20.30
C THR A 35 13.86 -25.33 20.21
N SER A 36 13.15 -25.62 21.30
CA SER A 36 11.69 -25.47 21.38
C SER A 36 11.21 -24.02 21.19
N THR A 37 12.05 -23.03 21.51
CA THR A 37 11.75 -21.60 21.26
C THR A 37 11.78 -21.29 19.77
N ILE A 38 12.80 -21.80 19.06
CA ILE A 38 12.94 -21.60 17.62
C ILE A 38 11.81 -22.33 16.88
N THR A 39 11.53 -23.59 17.21
CA THR A 39 10.44 -24.35 16.58
C THR A 39 9.10 -23.66 16.76
N ARG A 40 8.75 -23.22 17.98
CA ARG A 40 7.48 -22.52 18.24
C ARG A 40 7.41 -21.17 17.54
N GLU A 41 8.51 -20.43 17.51
CA GLU A 41 8.59 -19.15 16.80
C GLU A 41 8.35 -19.33 15.29
N VAL A 42 9.04 -20.29 14.68
CA VAL A 42 8.93 -20.56 13.24
C VAL A 42 7.53 -21.05 12.88
N MET A 43 7.00 -22.04 13.61
CA MET A 43 5.66 -22.60 13.35
C MET A 43 4.54 -21.58 13.58
N ARG A 44 4.70 -20.70 14.57
CA ARG A 44 3.69 -19.65 14.85
C ARG A 44 3.67 -18.54 13.79
N ASN A 45 4.73 -18.37 13.02
CA ASN A 45 4.86 -17.27 12.07
C ASN A 45 5.07 -17.76 10.63
N GLY A 46 4.34 -18.80 10.22
CA GLY A 46 4.25 -19.25 8.83
C GLY A 46 5.04 -20.52 8.48
N GLY A 47 5.78 -21.10 9.42
CA GLY A 47 6.58 -22.30 9.17
C GLY A 47 7.89 -22.02 8.41
N PRO A 48 8.74 -23.04 8.19
CA PRO A 48 10.11 -22.85 7.71
C PRO A 48 10.21 -22.18 6.34
N THR A 49 9.30 -22.47 5.43
CA THR A 49 9.31 -21.96 4.05
C THR A 49 8.79 -20.53 3.92
N ALA A 50 7.93 -20.09 4.85
CA ALA A 50 7.31 -18.77 4.81
C ALA A 50 7.73 -17.86 5.98
N TYR A 51 8.69 -18.29 6.81
CA TYR A 51 9.14 -17.51 7.97
C TYR A 51 9.79 -16.19 7.53
N ARG A 52 9.29 -15.07 8.08
CA ARG A 52 9.85 -13.73 7.87
C ARG A 52 10.04 -13.03 9.21
N ALA A 53 11.28 -12.62 9.50
CA ALA A 53 11.67 -12.04 10.77
C ALA A 53 10.87 -10.78 11.15
N ASP A 54 10.66 -9.88 10.19
CA ASP A 54 9.96 -8.61 10.44
C ASP A 54 8.46 -8.83 10.71
N LEU A 55 7.82 -9.75 9.98
CA LEU A 55 6.42 -10.13 10.23
C LEU A 55 6.26 -10.78 11.60
N ALA A 56 7.17 -11.71 11.96
CA ALA A 56 7.17 -12.38 13.25
C ALA A 56 7.40 -11.41 14.42
N HIS A 57 8.25 -10.40 14.24
CA HIS A 57 8.47 -9.35 15.23
C HIS A 57 7.23 -8.48 15.44
N ARG A 58 6.63 -7.97 14.35
CA ARG A 58 5.40 -7.15 14.41
C ARG A 58 4.20 -7.91 14.97
N ALA A 59 4.00 -9.16 14.59
CA ALA A 59 2.94 -10.01 15.14
C ALA A 59 3.11 -10.21 16.66
N THR A 60 4.36 -10.27 17.13
CA THR A 60 4.67 -10.38 18.55
C THR A 60 4.36 -9.06 19.29
N GLU A 61 4.70 -7.91 18.72
CA GLU A 61 4.33 -6.60 19.28
C GLU A 61 2.81 -6.37 19.30
N GLN A 62 2.10 -6.73 18.23
CA GLN A 62 0.65 -6.58 18.14
C GLN A 62 -0.08 -7.41 19.20
N ARG A 63 0.35 -8.64 19.45
CA ARG A 63 -0.19 -9.48 20.55
C ARG A 63 0.13 -8.90 21.93
N ALA A 64 1.27 -8.24 22.10
CA ALA A 64 1.60 -7.56 23.35
C ALA A 64 0.67 -6.35 23.57
N ARG A 65 0.46 -5.54 22.51
CA ARG A 65 -0.48 -4.40 22.53
C ARG A 65 -1.92 -4.83 22.78
N ARG A 66 -2.37 -5.94 22.18
CA ARG A 66 -3.71 -6.52 22.44
C ARG A 66 -3.90 -6.98 23.88
N LYS A 67 -2.84 -7.42 24.57
CA LYS A 67 -2.90 -7.73 26.02
C LYS A 67 -2.90 -6.48 26.90
N GLN A 68 -2.37 -5.35 26.41
CA GLN A 68 -2.35 -4.07 27.12
C GLN A 68 -3.63 -3.25 26.89
N ALA A 69 -4.30 -3.43 25.75
CA ALA A 69 -5.64 -2.92 25.54
C ALA A 69 -6.64 -3.81 26.30
N THR A 70 -7.14 -3.32 27.44
CA THR A 70 -8.33 -3.87 28.11
C THR A 70 -9.48 -4.03 27.10
N PRO A 71 -10.37 -5.04 27.26
CA PRO A 71 -11.45 -5.24 26.33
C PRO A 71 -12.38 -4.03 26.41
N ARG A 72 -12.38 -3.22 25.35
CA ARG A 72 -13.28 -2.09 25.20
C ARG A 72 -14.56 -2.61 24.56
N ASP A 73 -15.67 -2.17 25.14
CA ASP A 73 -17.03 -2.70 25.04
C ASP A 73 -17.51 -3.10 23.64
N ALA A 74 -18.45 -4.04 23.68
CA ALA A 74 -19.16 -4.67 22.57
C ALA A 74 -20.12 -3.72 21.80
N ASP A 75 -19.66 -2.50 21.48
CA ASP A 75 -20.37 -1.50 20.69
C ASP A 75 -19.50 -1.04 19.49
N THR A 76 -18.84 -2.00 18.83
CA THR A 76 -18.43 -1.73 17.44
C THR A 76 -19.70 -1.84 16.59
N PRO A 77 -20.20 -0.76 15.97
CA PRO A 77 -21.36 -0.85 15.11
C PRO A 77 -21.12 -1.97 14.10
N ALA A 78 -22.09 -2.88 13.96
CA ALA A 78 -22.01 -3.99 13.02
C ALA A 78 -21.56 -3.42 11.67
N GLN A 79 -20.43 -3.90 11.16
CA GLN A 79 -19.93 -3.42 9.89
C GLN A 79 -20.99 -3.63 8.83
N ALA A 80 -21.19 -2.62 8.00
CA ALA A 80 -22.10 -2.72 6.87
C ALA A 80 -21.76 -3.98 6.06
N TYR A 81 -22.80 -4.69 5.62
CA TYR A 81 -22.69 -5.94 4.85
C TYR A 81 -22.13 -7.15 5.63
N GLY A 82 -22.20 -7.16 6.98
CA GLY A 82 -21.88 -8.34 7.79
C GLY A 82 -20.40 -8.74 7.81
N ARG A 83 -19.52 -7.79 7.48
CA ARG A 83 -18.06 -8.02 7.41
C ARG A 83 -17.43 -8.12 8.80
N ASP A 84 -16.36 -8.91 8.90
CA ASP A 84 -15.52 -8.95 10.10
C ASP A 84 -14.65 -7.70 10.18
N ALA A 85 -14.84 -6.91 11.24
CA ALA A 85 -14.11 -5.67 11.48
C ALA A 85 -12.60 -5.86 11.55
N GLN A 86 -12.13 -6.99 12.08
CA GLN A 86 -10.70 -7.27 12.14
C GLN A 86 -10.14 -7.61 10.76
N ALA A 87 -10.90 -8.33 9.94
CA ALA A 87 -10.49 -8.67 8.58
C ALA A 87 -10.40 -7.42 7.69
N VAL A 88 -11.36 -6.49 7.79
CA VAL A 88 -11.34 -5.22 7.03
C VAL A 88 -10.15 -4.35 7.43
N LEU A 89 -9.86 -4.22 8.73
CA LEU A 89 -8.71 -3.47 9.21
C LEU A 89 -7.37 -4.09 8.76
N ALA A 90 -7.26 -5.42 8.78
CA ALA A 90 -6.07 -6.13 8.28
C ALA A 90 -5.88 -5.93 6.77
N TYR A 91 -6.98 -5.92 6.02
CA TYR A 91 -6.96 -5.62 4.59
C TYR A 91 -6.55 -4.17 4.32
N GLU A 92 -7.09 -3.20 5.06
CA GLU A 92 -6.71 -1.79 4.95
C GLU A 92 -5.21 -1.58 5.19
N GLU A 93 -4.63 -2.25 6.20
CA GLU A 93 -3.18 -2.18 6.47
C GLU A 93 -2.36 -2.80 5.33
N THR A 94 -2.82 -3.92 4.78
CA THR A 94 -2.18 -4.59 3.64
C THR A 94 -2.22 -3.71 2.39
N PHE A 95 -3.38 -3.15 2.07
CA PHE A 95 -3.58 -2.24 0.94
C PHE A 95 -2.74 -0.97 1.10
N THR A 96 -2.71 -0.37 2.29
CA THR A 96 -1.84 0.77 2.61
C THR A 96 -0.37 0.43 2.36
N THR A 97 0.06 -0.77 2.73
CA THR A 97 1.46 -1.21 2.55
C THR A 97 1.83 -1.30 1.07
N VAL A 98 0.93 -1.83 0.23
CA VAL A 98 1.13 -1.90 -1.22
C VAL A 98 1.30 -0.50 -1.81
N LEU A 99 0.45 0.46 -1.42
CA LEU A 99 0.56 1.85 -1.90
C LEU A 99 1.88 2.51 -1.48
N ILE A 100 2.39 2.20 -0.29
CA ILE A 100 3.70 2.71 0.15
C ILE A 100 4.82 2.12 -0.70
N GLN A 101 4.76 0.81 -0.97
CA GLN A 101 5.76 0.13 -1.80
C GLN A 101 5.76 0.61 -3.24
N SER A 102 4.63 1.09 -3.75
CA SER A 102 4.52 1.71 -5.08
C SER A 102 5.03 3.17 -5.13
N GLY A 103 5.61 3.69 -4.05
CA GLY A 103 6.20 5.03 -3.98
C GLY A 103 5.29 6.11 -3.39
N THR A 104 4.08 5.76 -2.95
CA THR A 104 3.18 6.74 -2.32
C THR A 104 3.67 7.09 -0.90
N PRO A 105 3.82 8.37 -0.53
CA PRO A 105 4.18 8.73 0.83
C PRO A 105 3.17 8.17 1.86
N LYS A 106 3.69 7.72 3.01
CA LYS A 106 2.90 6.99 4.03
C LYS A 106 1.56 7.63 4.39
N MET A 107 1.52 8.95 4.59
CA MET A 107 0.27 9.62 4.98
C MET A 107 -0.76 9.62 3.84
N MET A 108 -0.30 9.81 2.60
CA MET A 108 -1.12 9.84 1.41
C MET A 108 -1.69 8.44 1.11
N ALA A 109 -0.87 7.40 1.29
CA ALA A 109 -1.31 6.00 1.20
C ALA A 109 -2.41 5.67 2.22
N ARG A 110 -2.29 6.18 3.45
CA ARG A 110 -3.32 6.01 4.49
C ARG A 110 -4.62 6.73 4.15
N VAL A 111 -4.54 7.98 3.67
CA VAL A 111 -5.72 8.74 3.21
C VAL A 111 -6.40 8.02 2.04
N MET A 112 -5.64 7.57 1.05
CA MET A 112 -6.16 6.87 -0.11
C MET A 112 -6.81 5.54 0.26
N SER A 113 -6.20 4.76 1.15
CA SER A 113 -6.80 3.51 1.67
C SER A 113 -8.13 3.77 2.37
N CYS A 114 -8.18 4.81 3.21
CA CYS A 114 -9.39 5.17 3.95
C CYS A 114 -10.53 5.62 3.03
N LEU A 115 -10.20 6.38 1.97
CA LEU A 115 -11.16 6.83 0.96
C LEU A 115 -11.61 5.70 0.03
N THR A 116 -10.71 4.78 -0.33
CA THR A 116 -11.02 3.67 -1.26
C THR A 116 -11.90 2.61 -0.58
N LEU A 117 -11.72 2.39 0.73
CA LEU A 117 -12.41 1.32 1.45
C LEU A 117 -13.66 1.78 2.20
N THR A 118 -14.02 3.06 2.10
CA THR A 118 -15.24 3.58 2.72
C THR A 118 -16.47 3.25 1.87
N ASP A 119 -17.50 2.65 2.46
CA ASP A 119 -18.72 2.31 1.72
C ASP A 119 -19.51 3.54 1.25
N THR A 120 -19.27 4.69 1.88
CA THR A 120 -19.86 5.98 1.48
C THR A 120 -19.27 6.54 0.19
N GLY A 121 -18.17 5.96 -0.32
CA GLY A 121 -17.40 6.46 -1.47
C GLY A 121 -16.70 7.81 -1.25
N SER A 122 -16.96 8.48 -0.12
CA SER A 122 -16.45 9.81 0.19
C SER A 122 -16.31 10.07 1.68
N LEU A 123 -15.35 10.93 2.06
CA LEU A 123 -15.13 11.36 3.45
C LEU A 123 -14.82 12.85 3.54
N THR A 124 -15.22 13.46 4.64
CA THR A 124 -14.85 14.82 5.02
C THR A 124 -13.47 14.87 5.69
N ALA A 125 -12.87 16.06 5.77
CA ALA A 125 -11.62 16.26 6.51
C ALA A 125 -11.72 15.81 7.98
N ALA A 126 -12.86 16.07 8.63
CA ALA A 126 -13.08 15.70 10.03
C ALA A 126 -13.16 14.18 10.22
N GLU A 127 -13.84 13.47 9.31
CA GLU A 127 -13.90 12.00 9.32
C GLU A 127 -12.53 11.38 9.07
N LEU A 128 -11.73 11.94 8.16
CA LEU A 128 -10.35 11.51 7.92
C LEU A 128 -9.47 11.72 9.17
N VAL A 129 -9.58 12.87 9.83
CA VAL A 129 -8.90 13.14 11.11
C VAL A 129 -9.27 12.09 12.17
N GLN A 130 -10.56 11.80 12.31
CA GLN A 130 -11.06 10.85 13.29
C GLN A 130 -10.64 9.41 12.98
N ARG A 131 -10.73 8.98 11.72
CA ARG A 131 -10.37 7.60 11.33
C ARG A 131 -8.86 7.36 11.39
N LEU A 132 -8.07 8.32 10.90
CA LEU A 132 -6.62 8.16 10.82
C LEU A 132 -5.89 8.54 12.11
N GLN A 133 -6.57 9.22 13.04
CA GLN A 133 -6.01 9.70 14.31
C GLN A 133 -4.79 10.60 14.09
N VAL A 134 -4.95 11.60 13.21
CA VAL A 134 -3.90 12.56 12.81
C VAL A 134 -4.42 13.99 12.84
N SER A 135 -3.52 14.97 12.80
CA SER A 135 -3.92 16.39 12.85
C SER A 135 -4.64 16.84 11.56
N PRO A 136 -5.54 17.83 11.64
CA PRO A 136 -6.17 18.44 10.46
C PRO A 136 -5.15 18.93 9.43
N ALA A 137 -4.03 19.52 9.88
CA ALA A 137 -2.95 19.98 9.01
C ALA A 137 -2.30 18.84 8.20
N SER A 138 -2.20 17.64 8.78
CA SER A 138 -1.67 16.46 8.08
C SER A 138 -2.63 16.01 6.97
N ILE A 139 -3.94 16.03 7.24
CA ILE A 139 -4.96 15.74 6.24
C ILE A 139 -4.92 16.77 5.11
N SER A 140 -4.87 18.07 5.43
CA SER A 140 -4.81 19.12 4.40
C SER A 140 -3.60 18.96 3.46
N LYS A 141 -2.42 18.64 4.01
CA LYS A 141 -1.22 18.39 3.20
C LYS A 141 -1.35 17.13 2.34
N ALA A 142 -1.89 16.05 2.90
CA ALA A 142 -2.07 14.80 2.17
C ALA A 142 -3.08 14.94 1.03
N VAL A 143 -4.22 15.58 1.29
CA VAL A 143 -5.24 15.86 0.28
C VAL A 143 -4.71 16.77 -0.82
N ALA A 144 -4.04 17.87 -0.48
CA ALA A 144 -3.48 18.77 -1.49
C ALA A 144 -2.48 18.06 -2.41
N PHE A 145 -1.65 17.17 -1.85
CA PHE A 145 -0.76 16.33 -2.64
C PHE A 145 -1.57 15.40 -3.57
N LEU A 146 -2.50 14.64 -3.02
CA LEU A 146 -3.30 13.67 -3.79
C LEU A 146 -4.13 14.37 -4.89
N GLU A 147 -4.69 15.54 -4.61
CA GLU A 147 -5.42 16.37 -5.57
C GLU A 147 -4.51 16.83 -6.71
N SER A 148 -3.28 17.28 -6.40
CA SER A 148 -2.29 17.67 -7.43
C SER A 148 -1.84 16.50 -8.32
N GLN A 149 -1.91 15.26 -7.82
CA GLN A 149 -1.63 14.04 -8.57
C GLN A 149 -2.86 13.48 -9.29
N GLY A 150 -4.03 14.13 -9.17
CA GLY A 150 -5.29 13.64 -9.75
C GLY A 150 -5.86 12.41 -9.04
N MET A 151 -5.38 12.10 -7.83
CA MET A 151 -5.75 10.90 -7.05
C MET A 151 -6.96 11.09 -6.13
N VAL A 152 -7.36 12.32 -5.86
CA VAL A 152 -8.54 12.66 -5.06
C VAL A 152 -9.22 13.87 -5.70
N ARG A 153 -10.56 13.86 -5.73
CA ARG A 153 -11.35 15.05 -6.08
C ARG A 153 -12.04 15.62 -4.86
N ARG A 154 -12.17 16.95 -4.82
CA ARG A 154 -12.99 17.66 -3.84
C ARG A 154 -14.37 17.93 -4.43
N GLU A 155 -15.40 17.48 -3.72
CA GLU A 155 -16.80 17.70 -4.06
C GLU A 155 -17.51 18.45 -2.92
N ARG A 156 -18.60 19.14 -3.26
CA ARG A 156 -19.46 19.81 -2.27
C ARG A 156 -20.76 19.03 -2.16
N ASP A 157 -21.02 18.52 -0.96
CA ASP A 157 -22.29 17.88 -0.63
C ASP A 157 -23.43 18.92 -0.57
N GLU A 158 -24.69 18.48 -0.53
CA GLU A 158 -25.90 19.31 -0.47
C GLU A 158 -25.87 20.34 0.68
N ARG A 159 -25.16 19.99 1.76
CA ARG A 159 -24.95 20.84 2.95
C ARG A 159 -23.74 21.78 2.83
N ARG A 160 -23.21 21.99 1.63
CA ARG A 160 -21.98 22.77 1.32
C ARG A 160 -20.73 22.35 2.08
N ARG A 161 -20.67 21.10 2.56
CA ARG A 161 -19.47 20.54 3.19
C ARG A 161 -18.58 19.93 2.12
N GLU A 162 -17.28 20.17 2.24
CA GLU A 162 -16.29 19.56 1.35
C GLU A 162 -16.12 18.08 1.68
N ARG A 163 -16.26 17.25 0.65
CA ARG A 163 -15.99 15.82 0.69
C ARG A 163 -14.89 15.48 -0.30
N TYR A 164 -14.08 14.50 0.07
CA TYR A 164 -13.04 13.94 -0.74
C TYR A 164 -13.50 12.61 -1.28
N VAL A 165 -13.31 12.39 -2.58
CA VAL A 165 -13.76 11.22 -3.31
C VAL A 165 -12.57 10.60 -4.03
N VAL A 166 -12.47 9.27 -3.96
CA VAL A 166 -11.66 8.49 -4.91
C VAL A 166 -12.62 7.97 -5.97
N ASP A 167 -12.67 8.64 -7.11
CA ASP A 167 -13.56 8.34 -8.23
C ASP A 167 -13.04 7.13 -9.02
N ASN A 168 -13.94 6.35 -9.62
CA ASN A 168 -13.60 5.20 -10.47
C ASN A 168 -12.71 5.63 -11.65
N ASP A 169 -12.90 6.85 -12.15
CA ASP A 169 -12.07 7.44 -13.20
C ASP A 169 -10.66 7.82 -12.72
N ILE A 170 -10.36 7.84 -11.41
CA ILE A 170 -9.04 8.29 -10.92
C ILE A 170 -7.91 7.38 -11.35
N MET A 171 -8.14 6.07 -11.48
CA MET A 171 -7.12 5.16 -11.99
C MET A 171 -6.79 5.48 -13.45
N TYR A 172 -7.82 5.74 -14.26
CA TYR A 172 -7.67 6.21 -15.63
C TYR A 172 -6.96 7.59 -15.68
N GLN A 173 -7.42 8.57 -14.91
CA GLN A 173 -6.83 9.91 -14.88
C GLN A 173 -5.39 9.91 -14.39
N SER A 174 -5.06 9.07 -13.40
CA SER A 174 -3.70 8.90 -12.88
C SER A 174 -2.78 8.26 -13.92
N MET A 175 -3.22 7.20 -14.60
CA MET A 175 -2.47 6.61 -15.71
C MET A 175 -2.21 7.62 -16.83
N MET A 176 -3.23 8.40 -17.20
CA MET A 176 -3.09 9.46 -18.21
C MET A 176 -2.17 10.60 -17.74
N ALA A 177 -2.19 10.96 -16.46
CA ALA A 177 -1.28 11.95 -15.88
C ALA A 177 0.17 11.45 -15.90
N SER A 178 0.41 10.19 -15.53
CA SER A 178 1.74 9.56 -15.64
C SER A 178 2.23 9.53 -17.09
N ALA A 179 1.38 9.13 -18.05
CA ALA A 179 1.74 9.14 -19.47
C ALA A 179 2.15 10.54 -19.95
N ARG A 180 1.41 11.58 -19.58
CA ARG A 180 1.76 12.99 -19.89
C ARG A 180 3.09 13.42 -19.25
N SER A 181 3.33 13.05 -17.99
CA SER A 181 4.60 13.37 -17.31
C SER A 181 5.79 12.67 -17.96
N THR A 182 5.63 11.41 -18.36
CA THR A 182 6.67 10.67 -19.11
C THR A 182 6.92 11.29 -20.48
N ALA A 183 5.86 11.69 -21.21
CA ALA A 183 6.01 12.40 -22.48
C ALA A 183 6.78 13.72 -22.33
N HIS A 184 6.52 14.49 -21.26
CA HIS A 184 7.30 15.69 -20.99
C HIS A 184 8.79 15.39 -20.73
N MET A 185 9.10 14.27 -20.05
CA MET A 185 10.48 13.83 -19.84
C MET A 185 11.17 13.47 -21.17
N VAL A 186 10.44 12.89 -22.12
CA VAL A 186 10.93 12.62 -23.49
C VAL A 186 11.33 13.92 -24.18
N ASP A 187 10.47 14.95 -24.12
CA ASP A 187 10.76 16.25 -24.73
C ASP A 187 12.05 16.87 -24.16
N ILE A 188 12.20 16.87 -22.84
CA ILE A 188 13.39 17.40 -22.17
C ILE A 188 14.65 16.57 -22.50
N ALA A 189 14.55 15.25 -22.55
CA ALA A 189 15.67 14.39 -22.92
C ALA A 189 16.14 14.66 -24.36
N ARG A 190 15.21 14.84 -25.31
CA ARG A 190 15.51 15.18 -26.71
C ARG A 190 16.13 16.58 -26.84
N GLN A 191 15.70 17.56 -26.06
CA GLN A 191 16.37 18.87 -26.00
C GLN A 191 17.83 18.73 -25.55
N GLY A 192 18.09 17.88 -24.56
CA GLY A 192 19.44 17.60 -24.06
C GLY A 192 20.39 17.03 -25.11
N VAL A 193 19.89 16.27 -26.10
CA VAL A 193 20.68 15.76 -27.22
C VAL A 193 21.30 16.90 -28.04
N GLY A 194 20.52 17.95 -28.32
CA GLY A 194 21.00 19.13 -29.03
C GLY A 194 22.05 19.91 -28.24
N VAL A 195 21.84 20.04 -26.92
CA VAL A 195 22.75 20.76 -26.01
C VAL A 195 24.09 20.04 -25.84
N LEU A 196 24.06 18.71 -25.69
CA LEU A 196 25.27 17.90 -25.44
C LEU A 196 26.05 17.55 -26.71
N GLY A 197 25.56 17.98 -27.87
CA GLY A 197 26.14 17.66 -29.17
C GLY A 197 25.76 16.25 -29.64
N SER A 198 25.20 16.20 -30.85
CA SER A 198 24.85 14.94 -31.52
C SER A 198 26.06 14.02 -31.66
N GLY A 199 25.89 12.74 -31.33
CA GLY A 199 26.94 11.72 -31.45
C GLY A 199 27.84 11.58 -30.23
N THR A 200 27.68 12.41 -29.19
CA THR A 200 28.36 12.16 -27.90
C THR A 200 27.74 10.96 -27.19
N PRO A 201 28.50 10.22 -26.35
CA PRO A 201 27.95 9.12 -25.56
C PRO A 201 26.79 9.55 -24.64
N ALA A 202 26.79 10.80 -24.17
CA ALA A 202 25.73 11.33 -23.34
C ALA A 202 24.45 11.61 -24.15
N ALA A 203 24.58 12.20 -25.34
CA ALA A 203 23.47 12.38 -26.28
C ALA A 203 22.85 11.01 -26.67
N THR A 204 23.67 10.00 -26.96
CA THR A 204 23.18 8.64 -27.27
C THR A 204 22.40 8.03 -26.10
N ARG A 205 22.84 8.23 -24.85
CA ARG A 205 22.07 7.75 -23.68
C ARG A 205 20.73 8.46 -23.54
N LEU A 206 20.69 9.79 -23.67
CA LEU A 206 19.44 10.56 -23.60
C LEU A 206 18.48 10.16 -24.71
N GLU A 207 18.98 9.97 -25.93
CA GLU A 207 18.18 9.53 -27.07
C GLU A 207 17.61 8.11 -26.85
N ASN A 208 18.39 7.20 -26.27
CA ASN A 208 17.90 5.86 -25.93
C ASN A 208 16.84 5.88 -24.82
N ILE A 209 17.02 6.73 -23.79
CA ILE A 209 16.03 6.92 -22.72
C ILE A 209 14.74 7.50 -23.31
N ALA A 210 14.86 8.55 -24.14
CA ALA A 210 13.73 9.18 -24.80
C ALA A 210 12.93 8.16 -25.63
N ARG A 211 13.60 7.37 -26.47
CA ARG A 211 12.95 6.34 -27.30
C ARG A 211 12.19 5.30 -26.47
N PHE A 212 12.77 4.84 -25.36
CA PHE A 212 12.12 3.87 -24.48
C PHE A 212 10.89 4.49 -23.79
N LEU A 213 11.05 5.67 -23.21
CA LEU A 213 9.97 6.34 -22.48
C LEU A 213 8.81 6.76 -23.39
N ASP A 214 9.09 7.13 -24.64
CA ASP A 214 8.09 7.46 -25.67
C ASP A 214 7.20 6.25 -25.99
N PHE A 215 7.80 5.08 -26.22
CA PHE A 215 7.05 3.84 -26.43
C PHE A 215 6.19 3.46 -25.22
N VAL A 216 6.75 3.62 -24.01
CA VAL A 216 6.04 3.28 -22.76
C VAL A 216 4.87 4.25 -22.50
N SER A 217 5.05 5.55 -22.69
CA SER A 217 3.99 6.54 -22.45
C SER A 217 2.82 6.35 -23.41
N GLU A 218 3.08 6.13 -24.71
CA GLU A 218 2.05 5.83 -25.71
C GLU A 218 1.31 4.53 -25.37
N SER A 219 2.04 3.49 -24.98
CA SER A 219 1.45 2.20 -24.61
C SER A 219 0.54 2.31 -23.38
N ILE A 220 0.96 3.05 -22.35
CA ILE A 220 0.16 3.29 -21.14
C ILE A 220 -1.11 4.07 -21.50
N ALA A 221 -0.99 5.16 -22.28
CA ALA A 221 -2.14 5.97 -22.69
C ALA A 221 -3.16 5.14 -23.46
N ARG A 222 -2.70 4.37 -24.45
CA ARG A 222 -3.56 3.51 -25.27
C ARG A 222 -4.28 2.44 -24.45
N ALA A 223 -3.55 1.78 -23.55
CA ALA A 223 -4.14 0.75 -22.67
C ALA A 223 -5.18 1.36 -21.72
N ALA A 224 -4.90 2.54 -21.17
CA ALA A 224 -5.82 3.26 -20.30
C ALA A 224 -7.11 3.65 -21.04
N GLU A 225 -7.01 4.14 -22.28
CA GLU A 225 -8.16 4.48 -23.13
C GLU A 225 -9.02 3.25 -23.45
N GLN A 226 -8.39 2.12 -23.82
CA GLN A 226 -9.10 0.88 -24.13
C GLN A 226 -9.80 0.25 -22.92
N ALA A 227 -9.21 0.38 -21.74
CA ALA A 227 -9.73 -0.20 -20.50
C ALA A 227 -10.70 0.74 -19.75
N ARG A 228 -10.96 1.94 -20.26
CA ARG A 228 -11.76 2.94 -19.56
C ARG A 228 -13.15 2.43 -19.19
N ASP A 229 -13.81 1.73 -20.10
CA ASP A 229 -15.16 1.20 -19.90
C ASP A 229 -15.21 0.05 -18.87
N ILE A 230 -14.08 -0.61 -18.61
CA ILE A 230 -13.97 -1.66 -17.57
C ILE A 230 -14.23 -1.07 -16.18
N LEU A 231 -13.81 0.19 -15.95
CA LEU A 231 -14.00 0.89 -14.67
C LEU A 231 -15.48 1.22 -14.40
N HIS A 232 -16.35 1.12 -15.40
CA HIS A 232 -17.78 1.38 -15.30
C HIS A 232 -18.65 0.12 -15.41
N THR A 233 -18.04 -1.06 -15.56
CA THR A 233 -18.79 -2.32 -15.64
C THR A 233 -19.33 -2.67 -14.26
N GLN A 234 -20.65 -2.51 -14.04
CA GLN A 234 -21.29 -2.97 -12.81
C GLN A 234 -21.31 -4.51 -12.75
N PRO A 235 -21.11 -5.13 -11.57
CA PRO A 235 -21.35 -6.56 -11.42
C PRO A 235 -22.82 -6.86 -11.73
N GLU A 236 -23.08 -7.88 -12.56
CA GLU A 236 -24.43 -8.40 -12.78
C GLU A 236 -25.02 -8.79 -11.40
N PRO A 237 -26.25 -8.36 -11.05
CA PRO A 237 -26.83 -8.70 -9.76
C PRO A 237 -26.89 -10.23 -9.61
N PRO A 238 -26.64 -10.77 -8.40
CA PRO A 238 -26.67 -12.21 -8.18
C PRO A 238 -28.03 -12.74 -8.66
N LYS A 239 -28.00 -13.67 -9.61
CA LYS A 239 -29.21 -14.34 -10.10
C LYS A 239 -29.87 -15.01 -8.91
N ASP A 240 -31.05 -14.51 -8.52
CA ASP A 240 -31.89 -15.13 -7.52
C ASP A 240 -32.10 -16.59 -7.93
N SER A 241 -31.42 -17.49 -7.21
CA SER A 241 -31.65 -18.92 -7.30
C SER A 241 -33.03 -19.21 -6.71
N THR A 242 -34.05 -19.10 -7.57
CA THR A 242 -35.39 -19.61 -7.29
C THR A 242 -35.38 -21.11 -7.54
N THR A 243 -35.46 -21.90 -6.48
CA THR A 243 -36.05 -23.25 -6.51
C THR A 243 -36.72 -23.50 -5.17
#